data_AF-A0A2B7GX87-F1
#
_entry.id   AF-A0A2B7GX87-F1
#
_cell.length_a   1.000
_cell.length_b   1.000
_cell.length_c   1.000
_cell.angle_alpha   90.00
_cell.angle_beta   90.00
_cell.angle_gamma   90.00
#
_symmetry.space_group_name_H-M   'P 1'
#
loop_
_entity.id
_entity.type
_entity.pdbx_description
1 polymer ?
#
loop_
_entity_poly.entity_id
_entity_poly.type
_entity_poly.pdbx_seq_one_letter_code
_entity_poly.pdbx_strand_id
1 'polypeptide(L)' 'MTDSLKERLFRTDTKAWNNPWYGYIGAPVFAMVGVVIGQLYGVHLVSSPLGEYLTVALCLAVTMFVGFTGLAFVDKRT' A
#
# COMPACT_ATOMS: atom_id res chain seq x y z
N MET A 1 -4.94 17.04 4.14
CA MET A 1 -5.40 15.88 3.34
C MET A 1 -6.86 16.13 3.01
N THR A 2 -7.24 16.25 1.73
CA THR A 2 -8.65 16.52 1.36
C THR A 2 -9.54 15.34 1.74
N ASP A 3 -10.79 15.57 2.15
CA ASP A 3 -11.71 14.51 2.61
C ASP A 3 -11.87 13.38 1.58
N SER A 4 -11.88 13.72 0.30
CA SER A 4 -11.92 12.76 -0.81
C SER A 4 -10.71 11.81 -0.88
N LEU A 5 -9.54 12.24 -0.41
CA LEU A 5 -8.34 11.39 -0.33
C LEU A 5 -8.45 10.42 0.84
N LYS A 6 -9.04 10.88 1.95
CA LYS A 6 -9.20 10.09 3.17
C LYS A 6 -10.20 8.95 2.97
N GLU A 7 -11.31 9.20 2.29
CA GLU A 7 -12.29 8.15 1.95
C GLU A 7 -11.72 7.07 1.02
N ARG A 8 -10.93 7.46 0.02
CA ARG A 8 -10.29 6.52 -0.91
C ARG A 8 -9.22 5.65 -0.26
N LEU A 9 -8.45 6.21 0.68
CA LEU A 9 -7.33 5.51 1.33
C LEU A 9 -7.76 4.66 2.54
N PHE A 10 -8.63 5.18 3.40
CA PHE A 10 -8.95 4.54 4.68
C PHE A 10 -10.25 3.76 4.67
N ARG A 11 -11.18 4.09 3.76
CA ARG A 11 -12.50 3.47 3.75
C ARG A 11 -12.63 2.34 2.75
N THR A 12 -11.62 2.12 1.90
CA THR A 12 -11.69 1.16 0.78
C THR A 12 -12.98 1.37 -0.04
N ASP A 13 -13.44 2.63 -0.12
CA ASP A 13 -14.70 2.93 -0.78
C ASP A 13 -14.48 2.88 -2.28
N THR A 14 -14.78 1.72 -2.86
CA THR A 14 -14.61 1.43 -4.28
C THR A 14 -15.47 2.36 -5.16
N LYS A 15 -16.51 2.99 -4.61
CA LYS A 15 -17.32 4.00 -5.31
C LYS A 15 -16.65 5.36 -5.39
N ALA A 16 -15.66 5.62 -4.54
CA ALA A 16 -14.93 6.89 -4.55
C ALA A 16 -13.88 6.97 -5.67
N TRP A 17 -13.53 5.85 -6.30
CA TRP A 17 -12.55 5.75 -7.39
C TRP A 17 -13.24 5.88 -8.76
N ASN A 18 -12.64 6.61 -9.70
CA ASN A 18 -13.16 6.72 -11.07
C ASN A 18 -13.09 5.35 -11.78
N ASN A 19 -12.08 4.54 -11.42
CA ASN A 19 -12.00 3.13 -11.81
C ASN A 19 -11.97 2.20 -10.57
N PRO A 20 -13.01 1.36 -10.35
CA PRO A 20 -13.07 0.47 -9.19
C PRO A 20 -11.99 -0.62 -9.19
N TRP A 21 -11.40 -0.93 -10.35
CA TRP A 21 -10.33 -1.94 -10.47
C TRP A 21 -9.03 -1.53 -9.75
N TYR A 22 -8.82 -0.24 -9.48
CA TYR A 22 -7.63 0.22 -8.78
C TYR A 22 -7.54 -0.32 -7.35
N GLY A 23 -8.67 -0.43 -6.65
CA GLY A 23 -8.71 -1.06 -5.33
C GLY A 23 -8.40 -2.55 -5.40
N TYR A 24 -9.06 -3.27 -6.33
CA TYR A 24 -8.98 -4.72 -6.43
C TYR A 24 -7.64 -5.25 -6.94
N ILE A 25 -7.01 -4.56 -7.91
CA ILE A 25 -5.72 -4.97 -8.47
C ILE A 25 -4.57 -4.27 -7.75
N GLY A 26 -4.72 -3.00 -7.37
CA GLY A 26 -3.69 -2.26 -6.68
C GLY A 26 -3.34 -2.86 -5.32
N ALA A 27 -4.34 -3.26 -4.51
CA ALA A 27 -4.10 -3.87 -3.20
C ALA A 27 -3.15 -5.08 -3.26
N PRO A 28 -3.45 -6.16 -4.00
CA PRO A 28 -2.59 -7.34 -4.05
C PRO A 28 -1.23 -7.04 -4.70
N VAL A 29 -1.18 -6.17 -5.70
CA VAL A 29 0.09 -5.80 -6.36
C VAL A 29 1.01 -5.07 -5.40
N PHE A 30 0.52 -4.02 -4.71
CA PHE A 30 1.34 -3.27 -3.76
C PHE A 30 1.69 -4.08 -2.52
N ALA A 31 0.79 -4.95 -2.05
CA ALA A 31 1.08 -5.88 -0.95
C ALA A 31 2.20 -6.86 -1.32
N MET A 32 2.16 -7.46 -2.52
CA MET A 32 3.24 -8.34 -3.01
C MET A 32 4.58 -7.59 -3.08
N VAL A 33 4.59 -6.38 -3.63
CA VAL A 33 5.81 -5.55 -3.70
C VAL A 33 6.36 -5.27 -2.30
N GLY A 34 5.49 -4.91 -1.35
CA GLY A 34 5.87 -4.64 0.03
C GLY A 34 6.47 -5.85 0.74
N VAL A 35 5.88 -7.04 0.54
CA VAL A 35 6.39 -8.30 1.10
C VAL A 35 7.75 -8.65 0.50
N VAL A 36 7.91 -8.54 -0.83
CA VAL A 36 9.18 -8.84 -1.50
C VAL A 36 10.29 -7.91 -1.01
N ILE A 37 10.03 -6.60 -0.90
CA ILE A 37 10.98 -5.64 -0.35
C ILE A 37 11.29 -5.99 1.12
N GLY A 38 10.27 -6.24 1.93
CA GLY A 38 10.42 -6.60 3.33
C GLY A 38 11.28 -7.85 3.53
N GLN A 39 11.10 -8.88 2.70
CA GLN A 39 11.88 -10.12 2.77
C GLN A 39 13.32 -9.94 2.30
N LEU A 40 13.55 -9.16 1.23
CA LEU A 40 14.89 -8.89 0.71
C LEU A 40 15.76 -8.11 1.70
N TYR A 41 15.17 -7.18 2.45
CA TYR A 41 15.94 -6.31 3.36
C TYR A 41 15.80 -6.69 4.83
N GLY A 42 14.72 -7.37 5.24
CA GLY A 42 14.45 -7.71 6.65
C GLY A 42 15.57 -8.53 7.29
N VAL A 43 16.04 -9.57 6.58
CA VAL A 43 17.15 -10.44 7.01
C VAL A 43 18.49 -9.71 7.20
N HIS A 44 18.63 -8.52 6.61
CA HIS A 44 19.83 -7.70 6.72
C HIS A 44 19.70 -6.57 7.77
N LEU A 45 18.47 -6.23 8.19
CA LEU A 45 18.19 -5.10 9.07
C LEU A 45 18.01 -5.52 10.52
N VAL A 46 17.56 -6.75 10.77
CA VAL A 46 17.23 -7.23 12.11
C VAL A 46 17.58 -8.70 12.24
N SER A 47 18.24 -9.08 13.33
CA SER A 47 18.65 -10.47 13.60
C SER A 47 17.59 -11.30 14.32
N SER A 48 16.43 -10.71 14.64
CA SER A 48 15.36 -11.39 15.36
C SER A 48 14.19 -11.73 14.43
N PRO A 49 13.58 -12.93 14.54
CA PRO A 49 12.43 -13.30 13.72
C PRO A 49 11.27 -12.31 13.87
N LEU A 50 11.03 -11.84 15.10
CA LEU A 50 10.00 -10.83 15.37
C LEU A 50 10.30 -9.49 14.68
N GLY A 51 11.57 -9.10 14.62
CA GLY A 51 12.02 -7.90 13.91
C GLY A 51 11.78 -8.02 12.42
N GLU A 52 12.12 -9.15 11.81
CA GLU A 52 11.89 -9.41 10.39
C GLU A 52 10.39 -9.31 10.03
N TYR A 53 9.51 -9.93 10.82
CA TYR A 53 8.06 -9.83 10.60
C TYR A 53 7.55 -8.39 10.71
N LEU A 54 8.06 -7.61 11.67
CA LEU A 54 7.71 -6.19 11.82
C LEU A 54 8.21 -5.36 10.63
N THR A 55 9.42 -5.62 10.13
CA THR A 55 9.96 -4.95 8.95
C THR A 55 9.12 -5.27 7.71
N VAL A 56 8.74 -6.54 7.50
CA VAL A 56 7.87 -6.93 6.40
C VAL A 56 6.50 -6.24 6.51
N ALA A 57 5.90 -6.23 7.69
CA ALA A 57 4.61 -5.56 7.92
C ALA A 57 4.69 -4.04 7.68
N LEU A 58 5.78 -3.40 8.12
CA LEU A 58 6.04 -1.98 7.88
C LEU A 58 6.19 -1.70 6.38
N CYS A 59 7.01 -2.49 5.67
CA CYS A 59 7.20 -2.37 4.23
C CYS A 59 5.86 -2.49 3.50
N LEU A 60 5.07 -3.52 3.81
CA LEU A 60 3.73 -3.73 3.27
C LEU A 60 2.85 -2.49 3.43
N ALA A 61 2.74 -1.98 4.65
CA ALA A 61 1.93 -0.80 4.95
C ALA A 61 2.40 0.43 4.15
N VAL A 62 3.71 0.68 4.08
CA VAL A 62 4.28 1.83 3.35
C VAL A 62 4.04 1.71 1.85
N THR A 63 4.30 0.55 1.24
CA THR A 63 4.08 0.36 -0.21
C THR A 63 2.62 0.48 -0.58
N MET A 64 1.70 -0.06 0.23
CA MET A 64 0.27 0.10 -0.02
C MET A 64 -0.16 1.55 0.10
N PHE A 65 0.30 2.26 1.14
CA PHE A 65 -0.03 3.66 1.35
C PHE A 65 0.47 4.56 0.20
N VAL A 66 1.72 4.39 -0.20
CA VAL A 66 2.33 5.16 -1.31
C VAL A 66 1.67 4.80 -2.64
N GLY A 67 1.48 3.51 -2.91
CA GLY A 67 0.84 3.01 -4.12
C GLY A 67 -0.58 3.53 -4.30
N PHE A 68 -1.42 3.42 -3.25
CA PHE A 68 -2.77 3.97 -3.28
C PHE A 68 -2.82 5.48 -3.35
N THR A 69 -1.89 6.17 -2.68
CA THR A 69 -1.79 7.63 -2.80
C THR A 69 -1.47 8.03 -4.24
N GLY A 70 -0.51 7.36 -4.88
CA GLY A 70 -0.16 7.58 -6.28
C GLY A 70 -1.34 7.33 -7.23
N LEU A 71 -2.03 6.19 -7.07
CA LEU A 71 -3.24 5.91 -7.84
C LEU A 71 -4.32 6.96 -7.61
N ALA A 72 -4.52 7.44 -6.38
CA ALA A 72 -5.51 8.47 -6.08
C ALA A 72 -5.18 9.81 -6.75
N PHE A 73 -3.89 10.15 -6.93
CA PHE A 73 -3.48 11.32 -7.69
C PHE A 73 -3.71 11.18 -9.20
N VAL A 74 -3.44 10.00 -9.77
CA VAL A 74 -3.71 9.71 -11.19
C VAL A 74 -5.22 9.75 -11.45
N ASP A 75 -6.00 9.12 -10.58
CA ASP A 75 -7.47 9.08 -10.66
C ASP A 75 -8.09 10.48 -10.57
N LYS A 76 -7.53 11.40 -9.76
CA LYS A 76 -8.00 12.80 -9.72
C LYS A 76 -7.68 13.62 -10.97
N ARG A 77 -6.67 13.21 -11.75
CA ARG A 77 -6.26 13.91 -12.98
C ARG A 77 -6.99 13.42 -14.23
N THR A 78 -7.72 12.31 -14.14
CA THR A 78 -8.41 11.64 -15.26
C THR A 78 -9.91 11.85 -15.14
#